data_AF-A0A1F2REY8-F1
#
_entry.id   AF-A0A1F2REY8-F1
#
_cell.length_a   1.000
_cell.length_b   1.000
_cell.length_c   1.000
_cell.angle_alpha   90.00
_cell.angle_beta   90.00
_cell.angle_gamma   90.00
#
_symmetry.space_group_name_H-M   'P 1'
#
loop_
_entity.id
_entity.type
_entity.pdbx_description
1 polymer ?
#
loop_
_entity_poly.entity_id
_entity_poly.type
_entity_poly.pdbx_seq_one_letter_code
_entity_poly.pdbx_strand_id
1 'polypeptide(L)'
;MKLPKWPEKSRAALFVLLIFFCGIVAGALATNVWLNWGPDLRMARADTPRGQSRQQRTVEKFTRELSLNPDQAQKLNHILDETRAAFHAHQQELDVIRQEGRGRIREILTDDQKAKYEQLLTRMDSRRKRRQ
;
A
#
# COMPACT_ATOMS: atom_id res chain seq x y z
N MET A 1 11.89 -15.07 59.72
CA MET A 1 11.56 -14.62 58.35
C MET A 1 10.59 -15.64 57.75
N LYS A 2 9.27 -15.39 57.87
CA LYS A 2 8.23 -16.38 57.53
C LYS A 2 7.77 -16.15 56.09
N LEU A 3 8.05 -17.10 55.20
CA LEU A 3 7.43 -17.13 53.89
C LEU A 3 5.94 -17.45 54.05
N PRO A 4 5.03 -16.68 53.42
CA PRO A 4 3.60 -16.94 53.49
C PRO A 4 3.28 -18.33 52.92
N LYS A 5 2.47 -19.12 53.65
CA LYS A 5 2.02 -20.45 53.23
C LYS A 5 0.84 -20.29 52.27
N TRP A 6 1.12 -20.26 50.97
CA TRP A 6 0.09 -20.20 49.92
C TRP A 6 -0.58 -21.58 49.77
N PRO A 7 -1.91 -21.65 49.59
CA PRO A 7 -2.60 -22.91 49.29
C PRO A 7 -2.09 -23.48 47.97
N GLU A 8 -2.05 -24.81 47.83
CA GLU A 8 -1.38 -25.49 46.69
C GLU A 8 -1.88 -25.03 45.32
N LYS A 9 -3.17 -24.66 45.26
CA LYS A 9 -3.84 -24.09 44.08
C LYS A 9 -3.23 -22.74 43.65
N SER A 10 -2.80 -21.92 44.60
CA SER A 10 -2.16 -20.62 44.33
C SER A 10 -0.73 -20.78 43.84
N ARG A 11 0.00 -21.83 44.25
CA ARG A 11 1.32 -22.13 43.70
C ARG A 11 1.23 -22.57 42.24
N ALA A 12 0.29 -23.46 41.94
CA ALA A 12 0.01 -23.89 40.56
C ALA A 12 -0.43 -22.69 39.69
N ALA A 13 -1.32 -21.84 40.20
CA ALA A 13 -1.73 -20.62 39.50
C ALA A 13 -0.55 -19.66 39.25
N LEU A 14 0.38 -19.54 40.20
CA LEU A 14 1.57 -18.70 40.06
C LEU A 14 2.49 -19.25 38.97
N PHE A 15 2.71 -20.57 38.90
CA PHE A 15 3.48 -21.19 37.83
C PHE A 15 2.82 -21.03 36.46
N VAL A 16 1.50 -21.22 36.36
CA VAL A 16 0.75 -21.01 35.11
C VAL A 16 0.86 -19.55 34.65
N LEU A 17 0.72 -18.60 35.57
CA LEU A 17 0.85 -17.18 35.27
C LEU A 17 2.27 -16.82 34.84
N LEU A 18 3.29 -17.44 35.44
CA LEU A 18 4.70 -17.25 35.10
C LEU A 18 5.02 -17.82 33.71
N ILE A 19 4.51 -19.01 33.37
CA ILE A 19 4.65 -19.61 32.03
C ILE A 19 3.96 -18.74 30.98
N PHE A 20 2.76 -18.24 31.29
CA PHE A 20 2.03 -17.34 30.40
C PHE A 20 2.78 -16.02 30.16
N PHE A 21 3.34 -15.43 31.22
CA PHE A 21 4.18 -14.23 31.11
C PHE A 21 5.45 -14.50 30.31
N CYS A 22 6.09 -15.65 30.53
CA CYS A 22 7.26 -16.06 29.77
C CYS A 22 6.94 -16.22 28.27
N GLY A 23 5.77 -16.79 27.94
CA GLY A 23 5.26 -16.87 26.58
C GLY A 23 5.01 -15.50 25.95
N ILE A 24 4.44 -14.55 26.69
CA ILE A 24 4.23 -13.17 26.22
C ILE A 24 5.56 -12.48 25.95
N VAL A 25 6.51 -12.58 26.88
CA VAL A 25 7.84 -11.96 26.73
C VAL A 25 8.61 -12.60 25.57
N ALA A 26 8.58 -13.92 25.44
CA ALA A 26 9.19 -14.64 24.32
C ALA A 26 8.53 -14.27 22.99
N GLY A 27 7.20 -14.19 22.93
CA GLY A 27 6.45 -13.76 21.75
C GLY A 27 6.74 -12.31 21.37
N ALA A 28 6.83 -11.40 22.35
CA ALA A 28 7.17 -9.99 22.14
C ALA A 28 8.62 -9.83 21.65
N LEU A 29 9.57 -10.59 22.21
CA LEU A 29 10.97 -10.59 21.77
C LEU A 29 11.10 -11.19 20.37
N ALA A 30 10.44 -12.31 20.08
CA ALA A 30 10.42 -12.92 18.74
C ALA A 30 9.83 -11.96 17.71
N THR A 31 8.72 -11.29 18.04
CA THR A 31 8.09 -10.28 17.17
C THR A 31 8.98 -9.06 16.99
N ASN A 32 9.66 -8.59 18.04
CA ASN A 32 10.58 -7.45 17.97
C ASN A 32 11.82 -7.77 17.12
N VAL A 33 12.42 -8.96 17.29
CA VAL A 33 13.54 -9.42 16.46
C VAL A 33 13.09 -9.63 15.01
N TRP A 34 11.92 -10.23 14.77
CA TRP A 34 11.36 -10.40 13.43
C TRP A 34 11.02 -9.07 12.74
N LEU A 35 10.59 -8.06 13.51
CA LEU A 35 10.29 -6.71 12.98
C LEU A 35 11.53 -5.82 12.83
N ASN A 36 12.60 -6.03 13.60
CA ASN A 36 13.84 -5.25 13.50
C ASN A 36 14.89 -5.91 12.59
N TRP A 37 14.90 -7.24 12.47
CA TRP A 37 15.95 -8.03 11.80
C TRP A 37 15.40 -8.91 10.67
N GLY A 38 14.07 -9.07 10.55
CA GLY A 38 13.44 -9.66 9.38
C GLY A 38 13.33 -8.65 8.24
N PRO A 39 13.42 -9.09 6.98
CA PRO A 39 13.21 -8.19 5.85
C PRO A 39 11.73 -7.74 5.84
N ASP A 40 11.52 -6.43 5.96
CA ASP A 40 10.32 -5.68 5.57
C ASP A 40 8.96 -6.12 6.13
N LEU A 41 8.74 -6.02 7.45
CA LEU A 41 7.38 -6.04 8.03
C LEU A 41 7.01 -4.76 8.78
N ARG A 42 7.63 -3.63 8.44
CA ARG A 42 7.40 -2.33 9.09
C ARG A 42 6.75 -1.23 8.24
N MET A 43 6.02 -1.58 7.18
CA MET A 43 5.24 -0.58 6.42
C MET A 43 3.78 -0.98 6.14
N ALA A 44 3.14 -1.77 7.00
CA ALA A 44 1.76 -2.23 6.77
C ALA A 44 0.70 -1.56 7.66
N ARG A 45 0.96 -0.35 8.20
CA ARG A 45 -0.08 0.41 8.93
C ARG A 45 0.11 1.93 8.83
N ALA A 46 0.02 2.45 7.63
CA ALA A 46 -0.49 3.80 7.38
C ALA A 46 -0.82 3.89 5.88
N ASP A 47 -2.08 4.23 5.58
CA ASP A 47 -2.59 4.63 4.28
C ASP A 47 -2.42 3.63 3.14
N THR A 48 -3.47 2.88 2.80
CA THR A 48 -3.56 2.24 1.48
C THR A 48 -4.32 3.14 0.50
N PRO A 49 -3.68 4.08 -0.22
CA PRO A 49 -4.15 4.43 -1.54
C PRO A 49 -3.94 3.19 -2.41
N ARG A 50 -4.98 2.73 -3.13
CA ARG A 50 -4.99 1.52 -3.98
C ARG A 50 -3.69 1.27 -4.77
N GLY A 51 -2.93 2.30 -5.13
CA GLY A 51 -1.64 2.19 -5.81
C GLY A 51 -0.47 1.61 -5.00
N GLN A 52 -0.42 1.79 -3.68
CA GLN A 52 0.67 1.23 -2.86
C GLN A 52 0.61 -0.31 -2.86
N SER A 53 -0.60 -0.88 -2.82
CA SER A 53 -0.80 -2.33 -2.93
C SER A 53 -0.36 -2.90 -4.28
N ARG A 54 -0.48 -2.15 -5.38
CA ARG A 54 -0.07 -2.60 -6.71
C ARG A 54 1.44 -2.53 -6.88
N GLN A 55 2.05 -1.46 -6.39
CA GLN A 55 3.49 -1.28 -6.42
C GLN A 55 4.20 -2.31 -5.54
N GLN A 56 3.71 -2.54 -4.33
CA GLN A 56 4.28 -3.53 -3.43
C GLN A 56 4.20 -4.95 -4.02
N ARG A 57 3.09 -5.30 -4.69
CA ARG A 57 2.99 -6.55 -5.47
C ARG A 57 4.01 -6.64 -6.60
N THR A 58 4.31 -5.52 -7.28
CA THR A 58 5.34 -5.48 -8.33
C THR A 58 6.74 -5.68 -7.74
N VAL A 59 7.05 -5.02 -6.63
CA VAL A 59 8.32 -5.21 -5.91
C VAL A 59 8.44 -6.66 -5.43
N GLU A 60 7.42 -7.22 -4.77
CA GLU A 60 7.41 -8.62 -4.33
C GLU A 60 7.59 -9.61 -5.50
N LYS A 61 6.92 -9.36 -6.63
CA LYS A 61 7.07 -10.17 -7.83
C LYS A 61 8.52 -10.13 -8.33
N PHE A 62 9.10 -8.94 -8.45
CA PHE A 62 10.44 -8.77 -9.00
C PHE A 62 11.49 -9.30 -8.03
N THR A 63 11.33 -9.08 -6.73
CA THR A 63 12.19 -9.66 -5.69
C THR A 63 12.22 -11.18 -5.77
N ARG A 64 11.06 -11.82 -5.96
CA ARG A 64 10.97 -13.28 -6.10
C ARG A 64 11.51 -13.80 -7.43
N GLU A 65 11.13 -13.20 -8.55
CA GLU A 65 11.50 -13.69 -9.89
C GLU A 65 12.97 -13.40 -10.22
N LEU A 66 13.54 -12.32 -9.69
CA LEU A 66 14.91 -11.90 -9.94
C LEU A 66 15.84 -12.19 -8.75
N SER A 67 15.33 -12.77 -7.67
CA SER A 67 16.08 -13.04 -6.43
C SER A 67 16.82 -11.81 -5.90
N LEU A 68 16.10 -10.68 -5.82
CA LEU A 68 16.70 -9.43 -5.35
C LEU A 68 17.06 -9.52 -3.87
N ASN A 69 18.23 -8.99 -3.51
CA ASN A 69 18.58 -8.79 -2.11
C ASN A 69 17.80 -7.58 -1.51
N PRO A 70 17.80 -7.40 -0.18
CA PRO A 70 17.04 -6.32 0.46
C PRO A 70 17.38 -4.93 -0.06
N ASP A 71 18.66 -4.63 -0.28
CA ASP A 71 19.10 -3.33 -0.79
C ASP A 71 18.58 -3.08 -2.22
N GLN A 72 18.56 -4.11 -3.07
CA GLN A 72 18.03 -4.04 -4.42
C GLN A 72 16.50 -3.86 -4.43
N ALA A 73 15.78 -4.54 -3.54
CA ALA A 73 14.34 -4.40 -3.41
C ALA A 73 13.95 -2.98 -2.93
N GLN A 74 14.71 -2.42 -1.99
CA GLN A 74 14.51 -1.04 -1.52
C GLN A 74 14.76 -0.03 -2.65
N LYS A 75 15.85 -0.20 -3.42
CA LYS A 75 16.13 0.64 -4.60
C LYS A 75 15.04 0.52 -5.66
N LEU A 76 14.55 -0.68 -5.92
CA LEU A 76 13.44 -0.90 -6.85
C LEU A 76 12.18 -0.16 -6.39
N ASN A 77 11.86 -0.21 -5.10
CA ASN A 77 10.70 0.52 -4.58
C ASN A 77 10.84 2.04 -4.81
N HIS A 78 12.03 2.60 -4.52
CA HIS A 78 12.31 4.02 -4.75
C HIS A 78 12.15 4.41 -6.23
N ILE A 79 12.71 3.62 -7.14
CA ILE A 79 12.61 3.86 -8.59
C ILE A 79 11.13 3.87 -9.03
N LEU A 80 10.33 2.92 -8.53
CA LEU A 80 8.91 2.85 -8.86
C LEU A 80 8.11 4.04 -8.30
N ASP A 81 8.44 4.50 -7.09
CA ASP A 81 7.85 5.70 -6.47
C ASP A 81 8.16 6.97 -7.29
N GLU A 82 9.43 7.20 -7.61
CA GLU A 82 9.86 8.34 -8.43
C GLU A 82 9.21 8.30 -9.82
N THR A 83 9.21 7.13 -10.46
CA THR A 83 8.58 6.93 -11.77
C THR A 83 7.10 7.29 -11.71
N ARG A 84 6.39 6.84 -10.68
CA ARG A 84 4.97 7.14 -10.50
C ARG A 84 4.72 8.63 -10.26
N ALA A 85 5.56 9.28 -9.46
CA ALA A 85 5.48 10.72 -9.23
C ALA A 85 5.70 11.51 -10.53
N ALA A 86 6.68 11.12 -11.34
CA ALA A 86 6.94 11.72 -12.64
C ALA A 86 5.74 11.57 -13.60
N PHE A 87 5.12 10.38 -13.67
CA PHE A 87 3.90 10.19 -14.46
C PHE A 87 2.74 11.07 -13.98
N HIS A 88 2.54 11.21 -12.67
CA HIS A 88 1.48 12.08 -12.12
C HIS A 88 1.72 13.55 -12.41
N ALA A 89 2.96 14.03 -12.41
CA ALA A 89 3.28 15.41 -12.76
C ALA A 89 2.83 15.74 -14.19
N HIS A 90 3.08 14.85 -15.15
CA HIS A 90 2.69 15.03 -16.54
C HIS A 90 1.20 14.75 -16.79
N GLN A 91 0.52 14.05 -15.88
CA GLN A 91 -0.89 13.70 -16.02
C GLN A 91 -1.78 14.94 -16.12
N GLN A 92 -1.45 15.99 -15.36
CA GLN A 92 -2.16 17.28 -15.40
C GLN A 92 -1.97 17.99 -16.74
N GLU A 93 -0.75 18.04 -17.26
CA GLU A 93 -0.43 18.62 -18.57
C GLU A 93 -1.20 17.91 -19.69
N LEU A 94 -1.21 16.58 -19.69
CA LEU A 94 -1.98 15.79 -20.65
C LEU A 94 -3.49 16.04 -20.54
N ASP A 95 -4.01 16.32 -19.35
CA ASP A 95 -5.42 16.66 -19.17
C ASP A 95 -5.76 18.04 -19.74
N VAL A 96 -4.85 19.02 -19.63
CA VAL A 96 -4.99 20.33 -20.29
C VAL A 96 -5.07 20.18 -21.80
N ILE A 97 -4.12 19.45 -22.40
CA ILE A 97 -4.08 19.21 -23.87
C ILE A 97 -5.37 18.52 -24.34
N ARG A 98 -5.89 17.57 -23.56
CA ARG A 98 -7.17 16.90 -23.88
C ARG A 98 -8.35 17.87 -23.85
N GLN A 99 -8.42 18.77 -22.86
CA GLN A 99 -9.52 19.73 -22.79
C GLN A 99 -9.47 20.75 -23.93
N GLU A 100 -8.27 21.21 -24.29
CA GLU A 100 -8.07 22.11 -25.42
C GLU A 100 -8.50 21.45 -26.74
N GLY A 101 -8.08 20.21 -26.98
CA GLY A 101 -8.52 19.44 -28.14
C GLY A 101 -10.04 19.23 -28.17
N ARG A 102 -10.67 18.98 -27.00
CA ARG A 102 -12.13 18.90 -26.89
C ARG A 102 -12.81 20.23 -27.23
N GLY A 103 -12.22 21.36 -26.86
CA GLY A 103 -12.69 22.70 -27.20
C GLY A 103 -12.68 22.93 -28.72
N ARG A 104 -11.53 22.69 -29.36
CA ARG A 104 -11.39 22.81 -30.82
C ARG A 104 -12.36 21.92 -31.59
N ILE A 105 -12.63 20.70 -31.10
CA ILE A 105 -13.65 19.84 -31.70
C ILE A 105 -15.04 20.47 -31.58
N ARG A 106 -15.41 21.09 -30.45
CA ARG A 106 -16.75 21.73 -30.30
C ARG A 106 -16.98 22.88 -31.27
N GLU A 107 -15.93 23.61 -31.61
CA GLU A 107 -16.00 24.77 -32.51
C GLU A 107 -16.43 24.39 -33.93
N ILE A 108 -16.08 23.17 -34.38
CA ILE A 108 -16.42 22.70 -35.73
C ILE A 108 -17.74 21.93 -35.81
N LEU A 109 -18.44 21.74 -34.68
CA LEU A 109 -19.69 20.97 -34.62
C LEU A 109 -20.91 21.88 -34.73
N THR A 110 -21.96 21.38 -35.37
CA THR A 110 -23.32 21.95 -35.29
C THR A 110 -23.92 21.71 -33.90
N ASP A 111 -24.97 22.46 -33.54
CA ASP A 111 -25.55 22.36 -32.20
C ASP A 111 -26.13 20.97 -31.89
N ASP A 112 -26.77 20.33 -32.88
CA ASP A 112 -27.24 18.94 -32.75
C ASP A 112 -26.09 17.94 -32.55
N GLN A 113 -24.95 18.17 -33.20
CA GLN A 113 -23.76 17.33 -33.04
C GLN A 113 -23.07 17.55 -31.69
N LYS A 114 -23.07 18.78 -31.15
CA LYS A 114 -22.52 19.10 -29.83
C LYS A 114 -23.23 18.29 -28.74
N ALA A 115 -24.56 18.20 -28.78
CA ALA A 115 -25.33 17.41 -27.82
C ALA A 115 -24.90 15.92 -27.81
N LYS A 116 -24.70 15.32 -29.00
CA LYS A 116 -24.20 13.95 -29.13
C LYS A 116 -22.75 13.81 -28.67
N TYR A 117 -21.91 14.81 -28.94
CA TYR A 117 -20.51 14.83 -28.54
C TYR A 117 -20.34 14.85 -27.01
N GLU A 118 -21.13 15.64 -26.27
CA GLU A 118 -21.06 15.65 -24.81
C GLU A 118 -21.46 14.30 -24.18
N GLN A 119 -22.42 13.59 -24.77
CA GLN A 119 -22.77 12.24 -24.35
C GLN A 119 -21.59 11.26 -24.57
N LEU A 120 -20.87 11.40 -25.69
CA LEU A 120 -19.68 10.60 -25.96
C LEU A 120 -18.56 10.88 -24.95
N LEU A 121 -18.29 12.15 -24.64
CA LEU A 121 -17.30 12.55 -23.64
C LEU A 121 -17.62 11.98 -22.26
N THR A 122 -18.88 12.06 -21.84
CA THR A 122 -19.34 11.51 -20.55
C THR A 122 -19.14 9.99 -20.46
N ARG A 123 -19.43 9.27 -21.56
CA ARG A 123 -19.19 7.82 -21.64
C ARG A 123 -17.70 7.48 -21.63
N MET A 124 -16.85 8.29 -22.27
CA MET A 124 -15.40 8.11 -22.24
C MET A 124 -14.82 8.38 -20.85
N ASP A 125 -15.25 9.45 -20.19
CA ASP A 125 -14.76 9.85 -18.87
C ASP A 125 -15.18 8.87 -17.78
N SER A 126 -16.40 8.34 -17.85
CA SER A 126 -16.85 7.26 -16.94
C SER A 126 -16.07 5.96 -17.14
N ARG A 127 -15.70 5.60 -18.37
CA ARG A 127 -14.81 4.45 -18.64
C ARG A 127 -13.40 4.70 -18.10
N ARG A 128 -12.88 5.92 -18.20
CA ARG A 128 -11.56 6.30 -17.66
C ARG A 128 -11.53 6.24 -16.13
N LYS A 129 -12.54 6.80 -15.46
CA LYS A 129 -12.68 6.74 -13.98
C LYS A 129 -12.75 5.31 -13.44
N ARG A 130 -13.24 4.35 -14.22
CA ARG A 130 -13.27 2.92 -13.83
C ARG A 130 -11.90 2.23 -13.96
N ARG A 131 -10.97 2.80 -14.73
CA ARG A 131 -9.62 2.24 -14.97
C ARG A 131 -8.56 2.84 -14.04
N GLN A 132 -8.84 4.01 -13.47
CA GLN A 132 -8.00 4.67 -12.45
C GLN A 132 -8.38 4.17 -11.06
#